data_AF-A0AAU2EJ74-F1
#
_entry.id   AF-A0AAU2EJ74-F1
#
_cell.length_a   1.000
_cell.length_b   1.000
_cell.length_c   1.000
_cell.angle_alpha   90.00
_cell.angle_beta   90.00
_cell.angle_gamma   90.00
#
_symmetry.space_group_name_H-M   'P 1'
#
loop_
_entity.id
_entity.type
_entity.pdbx_description
1 polymer ?
#
loop_
_entity_poly.entity_id
_entity_poly.type
_entity_poly.pdbx_seq_one_letter_code
_entity_poly.pdbx_strand_id
1 'polypeptide(L)' 'MTFPSQGHGSAGQRAAAQMLGLRDVVLPAAVVAAAVELLTERLDDPDPVTREATAVVVARLRAAVAA' A
#
# COMPACT_ATOMS: atom_id res chain seq x y z
N MET A 1 5.35 -18.55 18.86
CA MET A 1 4.41 -18.82 17.75
C MET A 1 4.73 -17.82 16.65
N THR A 2 5.47 -18.26 15.64
CA THR A 2 5.91 -17.38 14.53
C THR A 2 5.18 -17.83 13.29
N PHE A 3 4.29 -16.98 12.76
CA PHE A 3 3.59 -17.24 11.51
C PHE A 3 4.33 -16.54 10.38
N PRO A 4 4.76 -17.25 9.33
CA PRO A 4 5.42 -16.64 8.19
C PRO A 4 4.37 -15.92 7.33
N SER A 5 4.39 -14.58 7.30
CA SER A 5 3.55 -13.80 6.39
C SER A 5 4.20 -13.70 5.01
N GLN A 6 4.02 -14.75 4.20
CA GLN A 6 4.20 -14.65 2.76
C GLN A 6 2.89 -14.18 2.11
N GLY A 7 2.92 -12.99 1.53
CA GLY A 7 2.16 -12.63 0.32
C GLY A 7 0.64 -12.38 0.37
N HIS A 8 -0.13 -12.78 1.38
CA HIS A 8 -1.59 -12.53 1.40
C HIS A 8 -2.02 -11.98 2.77
N GLY A 9 -2.70 -10.82 2.77
CA GLY A 9 -3.13 -10.12 3.98
C GLY A 9 -3.94 -11.00 4.94
N SER A 10 -4.06 -10.56 6.20
CA SER A 10 -4.83 -11.25 7.24
C SER A 10 -6.27 -11.55 6.78
N ALA A 11 -6.97 -12.50 7.42
CA ALA A 11 -8.37 -12.78 7.10
C ALA A 11 -9.25 -11.51 7.16
N GLY A 12 -8.96 -10.62 8.13
CA GLY A 12 -9.60 -9.31 8.23
C GLY A 12 -9.29 -8.39 7.05
N GLN A 13 -8.03 -8.32 6.59
CA GLN A 13 -7.67 -7.54 5.40
C GLN A 13 -8.36 -8.05 4.13
N ARG A 14 -8.46 -9.38 3.96
CA ARG A 14 -9.18 -9.96 2.83
C ARG A 14 -10.68 -9.66 2.87
N ALA A 15 -11.31 -9.78 4.04
CA ALA A 15 -12.72 -9.43 4.20
C ALA A 15 -12.97 -7.94 3.94
N ALA A 16 -12.13 -7.06 4.50
CA ALA A 16 -12.21 -5.63 4.26
C ALA A 16 -12.05 -5.28 2.76
N ALA A 17 -11.08 -5.89 2.07
CA ALA A 17 -10.90 -5.70 0.64
C ALA A 17 -12.14 -6.10 -0.17
N GLN A 18 -12.79 -7.22 0.19
CA GLN A 18 -14.04 -7.66 -0.44
C GLN A 18 -15.20 -6.68 -0.17
N MET A 19 -15.38 -6.26 1.09
CA MET A 19 -16.42 -5.29 1.47
C MET A 19 -16.24 -3.94 0.76
N LEU A 20 -14.99 -3.53 0.52
CA LEU A 20 -14.63 -2.30 -0.18
C LEU A 20 -14.59 -2.46 -1.71
N GLY A 21 -14.84 -3.66 -2.24
CA GLY A 21 -14.79 -3.93 -3.69
C GLY A 21 -13.40 -3.69 -4.31
N LEU A 22 -12.33 -3.85 -3.53
CA LEU A 22 -10.97 -3.66 -4.01
C LEU A 22 -10.59 -4.78 -4.99
N ARG A 23 -9.83 -4.42 -6.01
CA ARG A 23 -9.37 -5.33 -7.06
C ARG A 23 -7.91 -5.07 -7.40
N ASP A 24 -7.20 -6.13 -7.75
CA ASP A 24 -5.84 -6.01 -8.26
C ASP A 24 -5.86 -5.47 -9.70
N VAL A 25 -4.89 -4.62 -10.02
CA VAL A 25 -4.70 -4.02 -11.33
C VAL A 25 -3.24 -4.10 -11.73
N VAL A 26 -2.98 -4.33 -13.02
CA VAL A 26 -1.65 -4.22 -13.60
C VAL A 26 -1.46 -2.79 -14.08
N LEU A 27 -0.44 -2.11 -13.58
CA LEU A 27 -0.10 -0.75 -13.94
C LEU A 27 1.33 -0.70 -14.49
N PRO A 28 1.64 0.23 -15.43
CA PRO A 28 3.01 0.48 -15.82
C PRO A 28 3.84 0.93 -14.61
N ALA A 29 5.09 0.46 -14.52
CA ALA A 29 6.01 0.82 -13.44
C ALA A 29 6.16 2.35 -13.29
N ALA A 30 6.15 3.10 -14.40
CA ALA A 30 6.19 4.56 -14.39
C ALA A 30 5.00 5.21 -13.68
N VAL A 31 3.79 4.62 -13.79
CA VAL A 31 2.59 5.11 -13.08
C VAL A 31 2.74 4.89 -11.58
N VAL A 32 3.28 3.73 -11.18
CA VAL A 32 3.54 3.41 -9.77
C VAL A 32 4.60 4.35 -9.19
N ALA A 33 5.66 4.64 -9.94
CA ALA A 33 6.70 5.59 -9.53
C ALA A 33 6.14 7.02 -9.34
N ALA A 34 5.32 7.50 -10.28
CA ALA A 34 4.66 8.81 -10.14
C ALA A 34 3.73 8.87 -8.90
N ALA A 35 3.02 7.78 -8.60
CA ALA A 35 2.20 7.70 -7.39
C ALA A 35 3.05 7.76 -6.10
N VAL A 36 4.24 7.15 -6.09
CA VAL A 36 5.19 7.26 -4.97
C VAL A 36 5.63 8.71 -4.77
N GLU A 37 5.98 9.42 -5.84
CA GLU A 37 6.38 10.83 -5.77
C GLU A 37 5.27 11.69 -5.15
N LEU A 38 4.04 11.59 -5.68
CA LEU A 38 2.89 12.36 -5.21
C LEU A 38 2.54 12.07 -3.74
N LEU A 39 2.57 10.79 -3.34
CA LEU A 39 2.25 10.41 -1.96
C LEU A 39 3.35 10.76 -0.97
N THR A 40 4.61 10.84 -1.40
CA THR A 40 5.73 11.19 -0.51
C THR A 40 5.54 12.57 0.12
N GLU A 41 4.86 13.50 -0.56
CA GLU A 41 4.54 14.82 -0.01
C GLU A 41 3.56 14.82 1.19
N ARG A 42 2.89 13.68 1.44
CA ARG A 42 1.95 13.50 2.56
C ARG A 42 2.58 12.77 3.75
N LEU A 43 3.88 12.50 3.71
CA LEU A 43 4.58 11.88 4.85
C LEU A 43 4.72 12.83 6.06
N ASP A 44 4.54 14.12 5.86
CA ASP A 44 4.51 15.12 6.94
C ASP A 44 3.09 15.68 7.16
N ASP A 45 2.05 14.94 6.74
CA ASP A 45 0.66 15.36 6.94
C ASP A 45 0.38 15.57 8.45
N PRO A 46 -0.30 16.67 8.85
CA PRO A 46 -0.62 16.93 10.25
C PRO A 46 -1.54 15.87 10.84
N ASP A 47 -2.39 15.22 10.04
CA ASP A 47 -3.21 14.10 10.50
C ASP A 47 -2.35 12.83 10.66
N PRO A 48 -2.20 12.30 11.89
CA PRO A 48 -1.40 11.11 12.12
C PRO A 48 -1.90 9.88 11.36
N VAL A 49 -3.21 9.76 11.12
CA VAL A 49 -3.79 8.63 10.39
C VAL A 49 -3.39 8.68 8.93
N THR A 50 -3.52 9.85 8.30
CA THR A 50 -3.07 10.07 6.91
C THR A 50 -1.58 9.80 6.76
N ARG A 51 -0.75 10.34 7.65
CA ARG A 51 0.71 10.13 7.62
C ARG A 51 1.10 8.65 7.69
N GLU A 52 0.51 7.88 8.60
CA GLU A 52 0.78 6.44 8.74
C GLU A 52 0.32 5.66 7.50
N ALA A 53 -0.89 5.94 7.02
CA ALA A 53 -1.43 5.31 5.81
C ALA A 53 -0.54 5.60 4.59
N THR A 54 -0.09 6.84 4.42
CA THR A 54 0.84 7.23 3.36
C THR A 54 2.15 6.45 3.45
N ALA A 55 2.75 6.34 4.64
CA ALA A 55 4.00 5.60 4.82
C ALA A 55 3.86 4.12 4.40
N VAL A 56 2.75 3.48 4.79
CA VAL A 56 2.44 2.08 4.41
C VAL A 56 2.26 1.94 2.90
N VAL A 57 1.49 2.83 2.27
CA VAL A 57 1.23 2.77 0.82
C VAL A 57 2.52 3.02 0.04
N VAL A 58 3.29 4.04 0.38
CA VAL A 58 4.56 4.36 -0.29
C VAL A 58 5.55 3.18 -0.21
N ALA A 59 5.67 2.54 0.96
CA ALA A 59 6.52 1.36 1.11
C ALA A 59 6.07 0.21 0.20
N ARG A 60 4.75 -0.05 0.13
CA ARG A 60 4.18 -1.09 -0.73
C ARG A 60 4.39 -0.82 -2.22
N LEU A 61 4.23 0.43 -2.66
CA LEU A 61 4.45 0.82 -4.06
C LEU A 61 5.93 0.72 -4.43
N ARG A 62 6.85 1.16 -3.57
CA ARG A 62 8.30 1.02 -3.80
C ARG A 62 8.72 -0.44 -3.92
N ALA A 63 8.19 -1.32 -3.06
CA ALA A 63 8.43 -2.75 -3.14
C ALA A 63 7.91 -3.37 -4.46
N ALA A 64 6.77 -2.89 -4.97
CA ALA A 64 6.19 -3.39 -6.21
C ALA A 64 6.98 -3.02 -7.47
N VAL A 65 7.74 -1.92 -7.45
CA VAL A 65 8.59 -1.49 -8.58
C VAL A 65 10.00 -2.10 -8.51
N ALA A 66 10.44 -2.54 -7.32
CA ALA A 66 11.74 -3.16 -7.12
C ALA A 66 11.78 -4.68 -7.42
N ALA A 67 10.62 -5.30 -7.60
CA ALA A 67 10.43 -6.72 -7.91
C ALA A 67 10.33 -6.96 -9.41
#